data_AF-A0A8T5FBY4-F1
#
_entry.id   AF-A0A8T5FBY4-F1
#
_cell.length_a   1.000
_cell.length_b   1.000
_cell.length_c   1.000
_cell.angle_alpha   90.00
_cell.angle_beta   90.00
_cell.angle_gamma   90.00
#
_symmetry.space_group_name_H-M   'P 1'
#
loop_
_entity.id
_entity.type
_entity.pdbx_description
1 polymer ?
#
loop_
_entity_poly.entity_id
_entity_poly.type
_entity_poly.pdbx_seq_one_letter_code
_entity_poly.pdbx_strand_id
1 'polypeptide(L)'
;MKRPTGITILGILYILGGIVMMLLSITLGLLSSVLLDSLGQNSISMLFGSVEYFLTSSIFAIVLGIIAIIQFIIAGALFSGKNWGRTTVIIFAISDLVFETISLFVGNAMGIIFLMFDTMVLYYMWRPHVLAYFKGINVASSQQFYNPSFSQNSLPYTPPNMSPDNQYSEPSIPPPNPFIPENETQIYTDEQDVEINIPPQKICQKCQTEISLAAKFCQKCGDWI
;
A
#
# COMPACT_ATOMS: atom_id res chain seq x y z
N MET A 1 8.48 -10.65 5.40
CA MET A 1 7.16 -10.07 5.05
C MET A 1 6.97 -10.12 3.54
N LYS A 2 5.96 -10.82 3.05
CA LYS A 2 5.70 -10.96 1.62
C LYS A 2 5.19 -9.60 1.10
N ARG A 3 5.89 -9.00 0.12
CA ARG A 3 5.46 -7.72 -0.47
C ARG A 3 4.15 -7.94 -1.24
N PRO A 4 3.14 -7.07 -1.08
CA PRO A 4 1.90 -7.19 -1.84
C PRO A 4 2.21 -7.00 -3.34
N THR A 5 1.73 -7.93 -4.15
CA THR A 5 2.06 -8.02 -5.59
C THR A 5 1.74 -6.74 -6.35
N GLY A 6 0.65 -6.04 -6.01
CA GLY A 6 0.27 -4.84 -6.75
C GLY A 6 1.19 -3.63 -6.51
N ILE A 7 1.90 -3.53 -5.37
CA ILE A 7 2.91 -2.48 -5.20
C ILE A 7 4.10 -2.76 -6.13
N THR A 8 4.47 -4.03 -6.25
CA THR A 8 5.54 -4.45 -7.17
C THR A 8 5.15 -4.19 -8.62
N ILE A 9 3.91 -4.49 -9.00
CA ILE A 9 3.38 -4.22 -10.34
C ILE A 9 3.41 -2.70 -10.63
N LEU A 10 2.90 -1.86 -9.72
CA LEU A 10 2.97 -0.41 -9.90
C LEU A 10 4.42 0.08 -10.06
N GLY A 11 5.32 -0.36 -9.19
CA GLY A 11 6.74 0.04 -9.28
C GLY A 11 7.36 -0.33 -10.63
N ILE A 12 7.03 -1.52 -11.16
CA ILE A 12 7.47 -1.95 -12.50
C ILE A 12 6.85 -1.09 -13.60
N LEU A 13 5.55 -0.75 -13.51
CA LEU A 13 4.91 0.14 -14.50
C LEU A 13 5.59 1.52 -14.55
N TYR A 14 5.91 2.12 -13.39
CA TYR A 14 6.61 3.40 -13.34
C TYR A 14 8.03 3.32 -13.88
N ILE A 15 8.74 2.21 -13.65
CA ILE A 15 10.06 1.98 -14.25
C ILE A 15 9.94 1.87 -15.78
N LEU A 16 8.97 1.11 -16.28
CA LEU A 16 8.75 0.97 -17.71
C LEU A 16 8.35 2.30 -18.36
N GLY A 17 7.44 3.04 -17.73
CA GLY A 17 7.05 4.39 -18.15
C GLY A 17 8.24 5.34 -18.19
N GLY A 18 9.06 5.34 -17.13
CA GLY A 18 10.26 6.16 -17.04
C GLY A 18 11.30 5.81 -18.11
N ILE A 19 11.52 4.52 -18.39
CA ILE A 19 12.42 4.06 -19.46
C ILE A 19 11.92 4.54 -20.83
N VAL A 20 10.63 4.35 -21.13
CA VAL A 20 10.05 4.79 -22.42
C VAL A 20 10.17 6.31 -22.56
N MET A 21 9.85 7.07 -21.53
CA MET A 21 9.98 8.53 -21.52
C MET A 21 11.43 8.99 -21.65
N MET A 22 12.38 8.29 -21.01
CA MET A 22 13.81 8.59 -21.13
C MET A 22 14.30 8.33 -22.56
N LEU A 23 13.92 7.20 -23.17
CA LEU A 23 14.26 6.90 -24.56
C LEU A 23 13.64 7.93 -25.51
N LEU A 24 12.39 8.33 -25.28
CA LEU A 24 11.71 9.36 -26.06
C LEU A 24 12.42 10.71 -25.93
N SER A 25 12.82 11.11 -24.71
CA SER A 25 13.57 12.33 -24.44
C SER A 25 14.92 12.33 -25.15
N ILE A 26 15.69 11.24 -25.05
CA ILE A 26 17.00 11.10 -25.72
C ILE A 26 16.84 11.15 -27.23
N THR A 27 15.90 10.39 -27.80
CA THR A 27 15.69 10.35 -29.25
C THR A 27 15.22 11.69 -29.80
N LEU A 28 14.28 12.37 -29.14
CA LEU A 28 13.85 13.72 -29.53
C LEU A 28 15.00 14.74 -29.40
N GLY A 29 15.79 14.66 -28.33
CA GLY A 29 16.95 15.52 -28.12
C GLY A 29 18.00 15.34 -29.21
N LEU A 30 18.41 14.10 -29.50
CA LEU A 30 19.39 13.79 -30.54
C LEU A 30 18.90 14.10 -31.95
N LEU A 31 17.62 13.82 -32.23
CA LEU A 31 17.03 14.16 -33.52
C LEU A 31 17.03 15.68 -33.74
N SER A 32 16.74 16.46 -32.69
CA SER A 32 16.78 17.92 -32.76
C SER A 32 18.18 18.47 -33.06
N SER A 33 19.25 17.87 -32.50
CA SER A 33 20.63 18.29 -32.77
C SER A 33 21.11 17.90 -34.17
N VAL A 34 20.73 16.71 -34.67
CA VAL A 34 21.14 16.27 -36.02
C VAL A 34 20.40 17.05 -37.12
N LEU A 35 19.14 17.41 -36.89
CA LEU A 35 18.40 18.28 -37.80
C LEU A 35 18.98 19.70 -37.88
N LEU A 36 19.51 20.24 -36.78
CA LEU A 36 20.20 21.54 -36.78
C LEU A 36 21.45 21.55 -37.65
N ASP A 37 22.29 20.52 -37.53
CA ASP A 37 23.55 20.45 -38.26
C ASP A 37 23.34 20.18 -39.76
N SER A 38 22.30 19.40 -40.11
CA SER A 38 21.99 19.06 -41.51
C SER A 38 21.27 20.17 -42.29
N LEU A 39 20.62 21.13 -41.62
CA LEU A 39 19.87 22.22 -42.27
C LEU A 39 20.63 23.55 -42.34
N GLY A 40 21.89 23.59 -41.90
CA GLY A 40 22.89 24.61 -42.29
C GLY A 40 22.38 26.05 -42.41
N GLN A 41 22.06 26.69 -41.28
CA GLN A 41 21.86 28.14 -41.00
C GLN A 41 21.12 29.10 -41.97
N ASN A 42 20.99 28.88 -43.28
CA ASN A 42 20.90 30.04 -44.20
C ASN A 42 19.78 30.03 -45.25
N SER A 43 18.79 29.14 -45.19
CA SER A 43 17.63 29.34 -46.06
C SER A 43 16.42 28.55 -45.56
N ILE A 44 15.26 29.22 -45.53
CA ILE A 44 13.92 28.62 -45.40
C ILE A 44 13.47 28.43 -43.93
N SER A 45 13.35 29.49 -43.15
CA SER A 45 12.08 30.24 -42.93
C SER A 45 10.84 30.02 -43.84
N MET A 46 10.74 29.06 -44.78
CA MET A 46 9.43 28.55 -45.25
C MET A 46 9.07 27.35 -44.38
N LEU A 47 7.93 27.22 -43.70
CA LEU A 47 6.69 27.95 -43.68
C LEU A 47 6.19 27.87 -42.22
N PHE A 48 6.46 28.87 -41.37
CA PHE A 48 5.72 29.16 -40.13
C PHE A 48 5.39 28.04 -39.12
N GLY A 49 6.06 26.88 -39.13
CA GLY A 49 5.74 25.76 -38.21
C GLY A 49 6.92 25.17 -37.44
N SER A 50 8.17 25.39 -37.86
CA SER A 50 9.34 24.64 -37.36
C SER A 50 10.12 25.32 -36.23
N VAL A 51 10.07 26.66 -36.09
CA VAL A 51 10.77 27.37 -34.99
C VAL A 51 10.03 27.25 -33.65
N GLU A 52 8.70 27.26 -33.65
CA GLU A 52 7.92 26.88 -32.47
C GLU A 52 8.18 25.41 -32.12
N TYR A 53 8.17 24.51 -33.10
CA TYR A 53 8.43 23.08 -32.88
C TYR A 53 9.84 22.82 -32.34
N PHE A 54 10.85 23.61 -32.72
CA PHE A 54 12.24 23.43 -32.30
C PHE A 54 12.52 23.94 -30.87
N LEU A 55 12.02 25.15 -30.54
CA LEU A 55 12.11 25.69 -29.19
C LEU A 55 11.23 24.89 -28.22
N THR A 56 10.05 24.47 -28.66
CA THR A 56 9.23 23.56 -27.86
C THR A 56 9.86 22.18 -27.79
N SER A 57 10.41 21.58 -28.85
CA SER A 57 10.94 20.20 -28.79
C SER A 57 12.16 20.05 -27.90
N SER A 58 13.09 21.01 -27.92
CA SER A 58 14.31 20.96 -27.10
C SER A 58 13.99 21.15 -25.61
N ILE A 59 13.16 22.15 -25.29
CA ILE A 59 12.68 22.38 -23.92
C ILE A 59 11.81 21.21 -23.45
N PHE A 60 10.95 20.69 -24.33
CA PHE A 60 10.08 19.54 -24.05
C PHE A 60 10.89 18.26 -23.81
N ALA A 61 11.97 18.03 -24.55
CA ALA A 61 12.87 16.90 -24.30
C ALA A 61 13.52 16.99 -22.91
N ILE A 62 13.95 18.19 -22.47
CA ILE A 62 14.49 18.43 -21.13
C ILE A 62 13.41 18.18 -20.06
N VAL A 63 12.21 18.75 -20.25
CA VAL A 63 11.08 18.57 -19.33
C VAL A 63 10.69 17.08 -19.21
N LEU A 64 10.61 16.37 -20.33
CA LEU A 64 10.37 14.92 -20.34
C LEU A 64 11.48 14.15 -19.62
N GLY A 65 12.74 14.57 -19.77
CA GLY A 65 13.87 13.98 -19.05
C GLY A 65 13.74 14.17 -17.53
N ILE A 66 13.35 15.36 -17.08
CA ILE A 66 13.10 15.63 -15.65
C ILE A 66 11.94 14.78 -15.14
N ILE A 67 10.84 14.69 -15.89
CA ILE A 67 9.69 13.83 -15.55
C ILE A 67 10.13 12.37 -15.45
N ALA A 68 10.96 11.87 -16.37
CA ALA A 68 11.47 10.50 -16.33
C ALA A 68 12.27 10.24 -15.04
N ILE A 69 13.14 11.17 -14.63
CA ILE A 69 13.90 11.06 -13.36
C ILE A 69 12.95 11.01 -12.17
N ILE A 70 11.92 11.86 -12.15
CA ILE A 70 10.90 11.87 -11.09
C ILE A 70 10.19 10.51 -11.01
N GLN A 71 9.85 9.89 -12.14
CA GLN A 71 9.22 8.56 -12.15
C GLN A 71 10.12 7.49 -11.51
N PHE A 72 11.44 7.54 -11.75
CA PHE A 72 12.39 6.63 -11.07
C PHE A 72 12.45 6.88 -9.57
N ILE A 73 12.41 8.14 -9.13
CA ILE A 73 12.36 8.49 -7.70
C ILE A 73 11.09 7.93 -7.06
N ILE A 74 9.94 8.06 -7.73
CA ILE A 74 8.66 7.52 -7.26
C ILE A 74 8.72 6.00 -7.13
N ALA A 75 9.27 5.30 -8.14
CA ALA A 75 9.46 3.86 -8.08
C ALA A 75 10.34 3.45 -6.89
N GLY A 76 11.45 4.17 -6.64
CA GLY A 76 12.32 3.96 -5.48
C GLY A 76 11.62 4.23 -4.14
N ALA A 77 10.76 5.26 -4.08
CA ALA A 77 9.95 5.56 -2.90
C ALA A 77 8.93 4.46 -2.62
N LEU A 78 8.37 3.84 -3.67
CA LEU A 78 7.44 2.72 -3.54
C LEU A 78 8.10 1.47 -2.96
N PHE A 79 9.31 1.15 -3.42
CA PHE A 79 10.06 0.00 -2.93
C PHE A 79 10.62 0.18 -1.51
N SER A 80 10.77 1.42 -1.05
CA SER A 80 11.26 1.72 0.30
C SER A 80 10.29 1.31 1.41
N GLY A 81 9.00 1.11 1.11
CA GLY A 81 7.99 0.65 2.09
C GLY A 81 7.71 1.60 3.25
N LYS A 82 8.31 2.79 3.27
CA LYS A 82 8.03 3.86 4.24
C LYS A 82 6.70 4.54 3.95
N ASN A 83 6.08 5.10 4.99
CA ASN A 83 4.82 5.85 4.95
C ASN A 83 4.83 6.96 3.88
N TRP A 84 6.01 7.51 3.57
CA TRP A 84 6.23 8.52 2.53
C TRP A 84 5.91 8.03 1.12
N GLY A 85 6.21 6.77 0.78
CA GLY A 85 5.96 6.25 -0.58
C GLY A 85 4.48 6.29 -0.95
N ARG A 86 3.60 6.09 0.05
CA ARG A 86 2.15 6.23 -0.13
C ARG A 86 1.78 7.67 -0.49
N THR A 87 2.22 8.63 0.31
CA THR A 87 1.86 10.04 0.10
C THR A 87 2.33 10.54 -1.27
N THR A 88 3.53 10.16 -1.70
CA THR A 88 4.09 10.57 -3.00
C THR A 88 3.23 10.10 -4.17
N VAL A 89 2.79 8.83 -4.19
CA VAL A 89 1.98 8.33 -5.32
C VAL A 89 0.57 8.91 -5.34
N ILE A 90 -0.04 9.18 -4.19
CA ILE A 90 -1.35 9.86 -4.17
C ILE A 90 -1.24 11.25 -4.77
N ILE A 91 -0.22 12.02 -4.37
CA ILE A 91 -0.01 13.39 -4.90
C ILE A 91 0.23 13.34 -6.41
N PHE A 92 1.04 12.37 -6.87
CA PHE A 92 1.36 12.23 -8.28
C PHE A 92 0.14 11.83 -9.11
N ALA A 93 -0.63 10.82 -8.68
CA ALA A 93 -1.86 10.40 -9.35
C ALA A 93 -2.91 11.52 -9.41
N ILE A 94 -3.00 12.37 -8.38
CA ILE A 94 -3.87 13.55 -8.43
C ILE A 94 -3.36 14.58 -9.45
N SER A 95 -2.04 14.79 -9.51
CA SER A 95 -1.43 15.73 -10.44
C SER A 95 -1.64 15.30 -11.90
N ASP A 96 -1.38 14.02 -12.21
CA ASP A 96 -1.58 13.45 -13.55
C ASP A 96 -3.05 13.55 -13.97
N LEU A 97 -3.98 13.20 -13.07
CA LEU A 97 -5.42 13.33 -13.32
C LEU A 97 -5.84 14.77 -13.66
N VAL A 98 -5.22 15.78 -13.03
CA VAL A 98 -5.46 17.20 -13.39
C VAL A 98 -4.92 17.51 -14.78
N PHE A 99 -3.70 17.10 -15.11
CA PHE A 99 -3.10 17.32 -16.43
C PHE A 99 -3.90 16.64 -17.55
N GLU A 100 -4.38 15.42 -17.32
CA GLU A 100 -5.17 14.66 -18.29
C GLU A 100 -6.55 15.26 -18.49
N THR A 101 -7.16 15.74 -17.41
CA THR A 101 -8.43 16.48 -17.49
C THR A 101 -8.26 17.72 -18.37
N ILE A 102 -7.18 18.49 -18.19
CA ILE A 102 -6.86 19.63 -19.05
C ILE A 102 -6.62 19.17 -20.50
N SER A 103 -5.88 18.08 -20.71
CA SER A 103 -5.61 17.53 -22.06
C SER A 103 -6.89 17.08 -22.77
N LEU A 104 -7.87 16.53 -22.04
CA LEU A 104 -9.16 16.15 -22.58
C LEU A 104 -9.98 17.35 -23.05
N PHE A 105 -9.93 18.48 -22.34
CA PHE A 105 -10.58 19.72 -22.78
C PHE A 105 -9.99 20.27 -24.09
N VAL A 106 -8.73 19.95 -24.38
CA VAL A 106 -8.06 20.32 -25.65
C VAL A 106 -8.40 19.34 -26.79
N GLY A 107 -9.17 18.28 -26.52
CA GLY A 107 -9.64 17.31 -27.52
C GLY A 107 -8.72 16.09 -27.69
N ASN A 108 -7.82 15.82 -26.76
CA ASN A 108 -6.94 14.66 -26.83
C ASN A 108 -7.66 13.38 -26.37
N ALA A 109 -8.15 12.58 -27.31
CA ALA A 109 -8.83 11.31 -27.03
C ALA A 109 -7.94 10.28 -26.30
N MET A 110 -6.61 10.37 -26.43
CA MET A 110 -5.69 9.47 -25.72
C MET A 110 -5.72 9.69 -24.20
N GLY A 111 -6.13 10.88 -23.74
CA GLY A 111 -6.25 11.18 -22.31
C GLY A 111 -7.24 10.27 -21.58
N ILE A 112 -8.25 9.72 -22.26
CA ILE A 112 -9.24 8.81 -21.66
C ILE A 112 -8.56 7.53 -21.13
N ILE A 113 -7.60 6.99 -21.87
CA ILE A 113 -6.92 5.75 -21.51
C ILE A 113 -6.08 5.98 -20.26
N PHE A 114 -5.29 7.06 -20.25
CA PHE A 114 -4.45 7.38 -19.11
C PHE A 114 -5.28 7.73 -17.86
N LEU A 115 -6.42 8.42 -18.03
CA LEU A 115 -7.34 8.73 -16.93
C LEU A 115 -7.90 7.47 -16.28
N MET A 116 -8.14 6.42 -17.07
CA MET A 116 -8.53 5.12 -16.54
C MET A 116 -7.40 4.48 -15.72
N PHE A 117 -6.15 4.55 -16.21
CA PHE A 117 -4.98 4.04 -15.49
C PHE A 117 -4.77 4.78 -14.16
N ASP A 118 -4.83 6.10 -14.15
CA ASP A 118 -4.67 6.92 -12.95
C ASP A 118 -5.76 6.64 -11.92
N THR A 119 -7.01 6.55 -12.38
CA THR A 119 -8.14 6.19 -11.52
C THR A 119 -7.94 4.79 -10.92
N MET A 120 -7.45 3.84 -11.70
CA MET A 120 -7.19 2.47 -11.25
C MET A 120 -6.04 2.41 -10.23
N VAL A 121 -4.99 3.21 -10.43
CA VAL A 121 -3.89 3.39 -9.48
C VAL A 121 -4.37 4.01 -8.16
N LEU A 122 -5.15 5.09 -8.23
CA LEU A 122 -5.70 5.78 -7.07
C LEU A 122 -6.63 4.86 -6.27
N TYR A 123 -7.51 4.14 -6.97
CA TYR A 123 -8.40 3.14 -6.37
C TYR A 123 -7.61 2.03 -5.67
N TYR A 124 -6.58 1.50 -6.33
CA TYR A 124 -5.73 0.45 -5.75
C TYR A 124 -5.03 0.91 -4.48
N MET A 125 -4.54 2.16 -4.48
CA MET A 125 -3.88 2.77 -3.32
C MET A 125 -4.79 2.96 -2.11
N TRP A 126 -6.10 3.10 -2.32
CA TRP A 126 -7.08 3.23 -1.23
C TRP A 126 -7.40 1.89 -0.56
N ARG A 127 -7.00 0.76 -1.17
CA ARG A 127 -7.33 -0.57 -0.67
C ARG A 127 -6.66 -0.82 0.69
N PRO A 128 -7.38 -1.35 1.71
CA PRO A 128 -6.87 -1.52 3.07
C PRO A 128 -5.62 -2.40 3.16
N HIS A 129 -5.44 -3.33 2.19
CA HIS A 129 -4.25 -4.17 2.10
C HIS A 129 -2.96 -3.37 1.86
N VAL A 130 -3.03 -2.28 1.10
CA VAL A 130 -1.88 -1.39 0.83
C VAL A 130 -1.61 -0.48 2.02
N LEU A 131 -2.66 -0.03 2.72
CA LEU A 131 -2.53 0.77 3.95
C LEU A 131 -1.79 0.02 5.05
N ALA A 132 -2.04 -1.28 5.20
CA ALA A 132 -1.37 -2.12 6.19
C ALA A 132 0.15 -2.19 5.94
N TYR A 133 0.56 -2.35 4.68
CA TYR A 133 1.98 -2.42 4.30
C TYR A 133 2.74 -1.14 4.66
N PHE A 134 2.18 0.03 4.32
CA PHE A 134 2.84 1.32 4.58
C PHE A 134 2.77 1.78 6.04
N LYS A 135 1.87 1.23 6.88
CA LYS A 135 1.81 1.58 8.30
C LYS A 135 2.75 0.74 9.18
N GLY A 136 3.46 -0.24 8.60
CA GLY A 136 4.33 -1.15 9.36
C GLY A 136 3.59 -2.00 10.39
N ILE A 137 2.25 -2.05 10.32
CA ILE A 137 1.43 -2.89 11.18
C ILE A 137 1.61 -4.31 10.65
N ASN A 138 2.29 -5.16 11.42
CA ASN A 138 2.37 -6.60 11.17
C ASN A 138 0.98 -7.22 11.36
N VAL A 139 0.05 -6.96 10.44
CA VAL A 139 -1.11 -7.82 10.28
C VAL A 139 -0.59 -9.11 9.69
N ALA A 140 -0.37 -10.09 10.57
CA ALA A 140 -0.14 -11.46 10.19
C ALA A 140 -1.17 -11.83 9.11
N SER A 141 -0.70 -12.48 8.05
CA SER A 141 -1.39 -12.68 6.78
C SER A 141 -2.62 -13.61 6.82
N SER A 142 -3.25 -13.79 7.98
CA SER A 142 -4.49 -14.52 8.13
C SER A 142 -5.56 -13.59 8.72
N GLN A 143 -6.51 -13.19 7.89
CA GLN A 143 -7.86 -12.80 8.32
C GLN A 143 -8.02 -11.53 9.18
N GLN A 144 -8.76 -10.54 8.67
CA GLN A 144 -9.70 -9.78 9.51
C GLN A 144 -10.72 -8.88 8.76
N PHE A 145 -10.91 -9.08 7.45
CA PHE A 145 -12.14 -8.63 6.77
C PHE A 145 -13.07 -9.78 6.36
N TYR A 146 -12.77 -11.02 6.77
CA TYR A 146 -13.82 -12.02 6.99
C TYR A 146 -13.92 -12.21 8.48
N ASN A 147 -14.81 -11.44 9.11
CA ASN A 147 -15.29 -11.75 10.43
C ASN A 147 -16.65 -12.43 10.30
N PRO A 148 -16.74 -13.78 10.29
CA PRO A 148 -18.03 -14.47 10.42
C PRO A 148 -18.49 -14.57 11.88
N SER A 149 -17.89 -13.87 12.85
CA SER A 149 -18.35 -13.96 14.25
C SER A 149 -19.69 -13.26 14.53
N PHE A 150 -20.36 -12.73 13.50
CA PHE A 150 -21.83 -12.54 13.49
C PHE A 150 -22.55 -13.74 12.84
N SER A 151 -22.25 -14.97 13.26
CA SER A 151 -23.19 -16.12 13.24
C SER A 151 -22.42 -17.37 13.65
N GLN A 152 -22.54 -17.78 14.92
CA GLN A 152 -22.58 -19.19 15.37
C GLN A 152 -22.57 -19.40 16.89
N ASN A 153 -22.69 -18.36 17.72
CA ASN A 153 -23.22 -18.57 19.07
C ASN A 153 -24.76 -18.63 19.03
N SER A 154 -25.32 -19.54 18.22
CA SER A 154 -26.58 -20.14 18.61
C SER A 154 -26.26 -21.01 19.82
N LEU A 155 -26.75 -20.59 20.99
CA LEU A 155 -26.74 -21.38 22.21
C LEU A 155 -27.10 -22.84 21.86
N PRO A 156 -26.37 -23.86 22.37
CA PRO A 156 -26.83 -25.22 22.26
C PRO A 156 -28.21 -25.30 22.91
N TYR A 157 -29.24 -25.53 22.10
CA TYR A 157 -30.53 -25.96 22.61
C TYR A 157 -30.29 -27.29 23.34
N THR A 158 -30.31 -27.25 24.66
CA THR A 158 -30.39 -28.42 25.50
C THR A 158 -31.87 -28.83 25.56
N PRO A 159 -32.27 -29.93 24.91
CA PRO A 159 -33.58 -30.50 25.17
C PRO A 159 -33.65 -30.90 26.66
N PRO A 160 -34.83 -30.76 27.29
CA PRO A 160 -35.01 -31.11 28.68
C PRO A 160 -34.75 -32.61 28.92
N ASN A 161 -33.76 -32.85 29.77
CA ASN A 161 -33.59 -33.96 30.70
C ASN A 161 -34.54 -35.17 30.51
N MET A 162 -34.03 -36.21 29.86
CA MET A 162 -34.42 -37.59 30.16
C MET A 162 -33.22 -38.30 30.78
N SER A 163 -33.43 -38.77 32.00
CA SER A 163 -32.56 -39.63 32.81
C SER A 163 -33.28 -40.98 32.99
N PRO A 164 -32.64 -42.11 33.33
CA PRO A 164 -31.23 -42.54 33.20
C PRO A 164 -31.14 -43.93 32.49
N ASP A 165 -29.96 -44.54 32.59
CA ASP A 165 -29.62 -45.96 32.37
C ASP A 165 -28.88 -46.25 31.06
N ASN A 166 -27.54 -46.33 31.16
CA ASN A 166 -26.86 -47.63 31.09
C ASN A 166 -25.35 -47.46 31.36
N GLN A 167 -24.91 -48.16 32.41
CA GLN A 167 -23.52 -48.45 32.73
C GLN A 167 -22.83 -49.13 31.55
N TYR A 168 -21.57 -48.79 31.26
CA TYR A 168 -20.49 -49.76 31.05
C TYR A 168 -19.13 -49.11 31.29
N SER A 169 -18.38 -49.73 32.19
CA SER A 169 -16.99 -49.46 32.56
C SER A 169 -16.03 -50.18 31.59
N GLU A 170 -14.90 -49.56 31.19
CA GLU A 170 -13.53 -49.97 31.55
C GLU A 170 -12.42 -49.24 30.75
N PRO A 171 -11.16 -49.20 31.27
CA PRO A 171 -10.09 -48.28 30.90
C PRO A 171 -8.99 -48.90 30.02
N SER A 172 -8.18 -48.08 29.35
CA SER A 172 -6.78 -48.44 29.04
C SER A 172 -5.92 -47.25 28.58
N ILE A 173 -5.00 -46.84 29.47
CA ILE A 173 -3.55 -46.57 29.29
C ILE A 173 -3.09 -45.59 28.18
N PRO A 174 -2.36 -44.50 28.53
CA PRO A 174 -1.64 -43.65 27.57
C PRO A 174 -0.27 -44.25 27.16
N PRO A 175 0.14 -44.13 25.88
CA PRO A 175 1.49 -44.49 25.46
C PRO A 175 2.55 -43.42 25.82
N PRO A 176 3.83 -43.83 26.02
CA PRO A 176 4.91 -42.97 26.49
C PRO A 176 5.54 -42.10 25.38
N ASN A 177 5.97 -40.90 25.78
CA ASN A 177 6.87 -39.98 25.06
C ASN A 177 8.25 -40.64 24.86
N PRO A 178 8.98 -40.44 23.74
CA PRO A 178 9.96 -39.34 23.71
C PRO A 178 10.35 -38.84 22.31
N PHE A 179 10.51 -37.53 22.09
CA PHE A 179 11.65 -36.98 21.33
C PHE A 179 11.80 -35.49 21.66
N ILE A 180 12.78 -35.23 22.51
CA ILE A 180 13.36 -33.91 22.79
C ILE A 180 14.57 -33.78 21.85
N PRO A 181 14.61 -32.80 20.94
CA PRO A 181 15.87 -32.25 20.47
C PRO A 181 16.24 -31.06 21.36
N GLU A 182 17.26 -31.28 22.19
CA GLU A 182 18.06 -30.21 22.79
C GLU A 182 18.63 -29.35 21.66
N ASN A 183 18.36 -28.05 21.68
CA ASN A 183 19.30 -27.11 21.09
C ASN A 183 19.37 -25.87 21.96
N GLU A 184 20.51 -25.78 22.64
CA GLU A 184 20.94 -24.67 23.46
C GLU A 184 21.09 -23.42 22.59
N THR A 185 20.46 -22.33 23.01
CA THR A 185 21.04 -21.00 22.81
C THR A 185 20.55 -20.12 23.94
N GLN A 186 21.34 -20.11 25.02
CA GLN A 186 21.20 -19.15 26.10
C GLN A 186 21.50 -17.76 25.55
N ILE A 187 20.49 -16.90 25.50
CA ILE A 187 20.66 -15.45 25.41
C ILE A 187 20.31 -14.89 26.78
N TYR A 188 21.35 -14.56 27.54
CA TYR A 188 21.27 -13.67 28.69
C TYR A 188 20.60 -12.36 28.23
N THR A 189 19.53 -11.96 28.90
CA THR A 189 19.10 -10.56 28.89
C THR A 189 18.82 -10.17 30.33
N ASP A 190 19.55 -9.14 30.78
CA ASP A 190 19.43 -8.49 32.07
C ASP A 190 17.97 -8.25 32.46
N GLU A 191 17.61 -8.77 33.62
CA GLU A 191 16.39 -8.47 34.36
C GLU A 191 16.57 -7.07 34.98
N GLN A 192 16.31 -6.03 34.20
CA GLN A 192 16.04 -4.71 34.77
C GLN A 192 14.60 -4.71 35.27
N ASP A 193 14.45 -4.76 36.59
CA ASP A 193 13.22 -4.44 37.31
C ASP A 193 12.77 -3.01 36.98
N VAL A 194 12.06 -2.86 35.86
CA VAL A 194 11.30 -1.65 35.55
C VAL A 194 10.08 -1.68 36.45
N GLU A 195 10.12 -0.93 37.54
CA GLU A 195 8.97 -0.60 38.36
C GLU A 195 7.94 0.14 37.47
N ILE A 196 7.00 -0.62 36.90
CA ILE A 196 5.94 -0.09 36.04
C ILE A 196 5.04 0.75 36.93
N ASN A 197 5.22 2.06 36.90
CA ASN A 197 4.30 3.03 37.46
C ASN A 197 2.98 2.96 36.66
N ILE A 198 2.07 2.06 37.07
CA ILE A 198 0.78 1.86 36.44
C ILE A 198 -0.06 3.12 36.71
N PRO A 199 -0.43 3.90 35.68
CA PRO A 199 -1.29 5.05 35.86
C PRO A 199 -2.66 4.61 36.39
N PRO A 200 -3.36 5.45 37.19
CA PRO A 200 -4.64 5.10 37.77
C PRO A 200 -5.63 4.67 36.67
N GLN A 201 -6.23 3.49 36.80
CA GLN A 201 -7.20 2.95 35.85
C GLN A 201 -8.61 3.45 36.21
N LYS A 202 -9.42 3.80 35.21
CA LYS A 202 -10.86 3.98 35.42
C LYS A 202 -11.55 2.62 35.23
N ILE A 203 -12.63 2.39 35.98
CA ILE A 203 -13.43 1.17 35.88
C ILE A 203 -14.79 1.55 35.28
N CYS A 204 -15.23 0.85 34.23
CA CYS A 204 -16.57 1.06 33.68
C CYS A 204 -17.63 0.60 34.70
N GLN A 205 -18.54 1.49 35.11
CA GLN A 205 -19.55 1.15 36.13
C GLN A 205 -20.49 0.01 35.72
N LYS A 206 -20.73 -0.18 34.43
CA LYS A 206 -21.72 -1.16 33.93
C LYS A 206 -21.18 -2.58 33.87
N CYS A 207 -19.90 -2.75 33.50
CA CYS A 207 -19.29 -4.07 33.30
C CYS A 207 -18.06 -4.34 34.18
N GLN A 208 -17.71 -3.41 35.08
CA GLN A 208 -16.59 -3.48 36.01
C GLN A 208 -15.25 -3.87 35.35
N THR A 209 -15.03 -3.46 34.11
CA THR A 209 -13.76 -3.69 33.42
C THR A 209 -12.88 -2.46 33.46
N GLU A 210 -11.59 -2.69 33.65
CA GLU A 210 -10.56 -1.67 33.55
C GLU A 210 -10.46 -1.13 32.12
N ILE A 211 -10.41 0.19 32.02
CA ILE A 211 -10.38 0.93 30.76
C ILE A 211 -9.28 2.00 30.86
N SER A 212 -8.59 2.21 29.75
CA SER A 212 -7.60 3.29 29.64
C SER A 212 -8.24 4.64 29.98
N LEU A 213 -7.55 5.48 30.75
CA LEU A 213 -8.08 6.75 31.27
C LEU A 213 -8.53 7.74 30.17
N ALA A 214 -8.07 7.55 28.93
CA ALA A 214 -8.43 8.35 27.77
C ALA A 214 -9.65 7.82 26.98
N ALA A 215 -10.17 6.63 27.30
CA ALA A 215 -11.28 6.02 26.58
C ALA A 215 -12.63 6.62 27.05
N LYS A 216 -13.42 7.15 26.10
CA LYS A 216 -14.80 7.65 26.34
C LYS A 216 -15.89 6.61 26.09
N PHE A 217 -15.52 5.44 25.58
CA PHE A 217 -16.47 4.41 25.14
C PHE A 217 -15.99 3.03 25.58
N CYS A 218 -16.87 2.26 26.21
CA CYS A 218 -16.55 0.92 26.65
C CYS A 218 -16.87 -0.08 25.55
N GLN A 219 -15.84 -0.68 24.95
CA GLN A 219 -16.03 -1.68 23.90
C GLN A 219 -16.78 -2.94 24.36
N LYS A 220 -16.77 -3.24 25.67
CA LYS A 220 -17.36 -4.48 26.20
C LYS A 220 -18.88 -4.38 26.38
N CYS A 221 -19.38 -3.24 26.86
CA CYS A 221 -20.82 -3.01 27.03
C CYS A 221 -21.45 -2.13 25.94
N GLY A 222 -20.64 -1.53 25.06
CA GLY A 222 -21.11 -0.69 23.97
C GLY A 222 -21.69 0.65 24.42
N ASP A 223 -21.32 1.10 25.63
CA ASP A 223 -21.87 2.30 26.26
C ASP A 223 -20.81 3.40 26.43
N TRP A 224 -21.26 4.65 26.45
CA TRP A 224 -20.42 5.80 26.76
C TRP A 224 -20.21 5.90 28.28
N ILE A 225 -18.98 6.26 28.68
CA ILE A 225 -18.48 6.19 30.08
C ILE A 225 -18.34 7.59 30.67
#